data_AF-A0A383SBJ9-F1
#
_entry.id   AF-A0A383SBJ9-F1
#
_cell.length_a   1.000
_cell.length_b   1.000
_cell.length_c   1.000
_cell.angle_alpha   90.00
_cell.angle_beta   90.00
_cell.angle_gamma   90.00
#
_symmetry.space_group_name_H-M   'P 1'
#
loop_
_entity.id
_entity.type
_entity.pdbx_description
1 polymer ?
#
loop_
_entity_poly.entity_id
_entity_poly.type
_entity_poly.pdbx_seq_one_letter_code
_entity_poly.pdbx_strand_id
1 'polypeptide(L)'
;MSDGLSLDDLHAASDVVWDFEVSGDLAAKLDAAATDVRGQIGSRNSRKTTYGTYFEGYYAELWEWNIETANQDARLLARRLNDVAQGVRDLEEDARAEQARIDAAREWKRQRDARSTAEKVWETVDVLHLAHGDANPPKAEPTPQMNKTYEAPGKGGRKPFEGTRTGTSTTSALPDALRSFTSEERAATDEIRQTPATLRGLVEDFRAKCQWGQLGCDQVLVGFDNYITSNDNDCTRTDVVAANFEAAGGSGVISAVSDAAIAASLEANGVSEKRPE
;
A
#
# COMPACT_ATOMS: atom_id res chain seq x y z
N MET A 1 3.89 56.13 -12.23
CA MET A 1 4.42 54.83 -12.70
C MET A 1 3.84 53.77 -11.79
N SER A 2 2.74 53.13 -12.20
CA SER A 2 2.21 51.96 -11.52
C SER A 2 2.69 50.77 -12.34
N ASP A 3 3.81 50.17 -11.93
CA ASP A 3 4.18 48.86 -12.44
C ASP A 3 3.10 47.89 -11.94
N GLY A 4 2.23 47.47 -12.86
CA GLY A 4 1.17 46.52 -12.54
C GLY A 4 1.79 45.17 -12.18
N LEU A 5 1.18 44.46 -11.23
CA LEU A 5 1.59 43.11 -10.81
C LEU A 5 1.88 42.22 -12.03
N SER A 6 3.09 41.66 -12.07
CA SER A 6 3.52 40.69 -13.08
C SER A 6 2.90 39.31 -12.82
N LEU A 7 3.04 38.36 -13.76
CA LEU A 7 2.64 36.97 -13.49
C LEU A 7 3.52 36.32 -12.42
N ASP A 8 4.77 36.77 -12.27
CA ASP A 8 5.67 36.31 -11.21
C ASP A 8 5.17 36.79 -9.84
N ASP A 9 4.72 38.05 -9.74
CA ASP A 9 4.14 38.61 -8.50
C ASP A 9 2.84 37.90 -8.08
N LEU A 10 2.16 37.25 -9.04
CA LEU A 10 0.96 36.45 -8.81
C LEU A 10 1.26 34.96 -8.63
N HIS A 11 2.53 34.56 -8.66
CA HIS A 11 2.97 33.16 -8.67
C HIS A 11 2.29 32.33 -9.77
N ALA A 12 2.09 32.90 -10.95
CA ALA A 12 1.31 32.31 -12.04
C ALA A 12 2.10 32.22 -13.36
N ALA A 13 3.43 32.31 -13.29
CA ALA A 13 4.30 32.31 -14.47
C ALA A 13 4.47 30.94 -15.13
N SER A 14 4.34 29.85 -14.37
CA SER A 14 4.43 28.47 -14.84
C SER A 14 3.24 27.65 -14.40
N ASP A 15 2.95 26.57 -15.12
CA ASP A 15 1.94 25.58 -14.71
C ASP A 15 2.47 24.69 -13.59
N VAL A 16 1.53 24.04 -12.91
CA VAL A 16 1.83 22.98 -11.94
C VAL A 16 2.46 21.79 -12.69
N VAL A 17 3.60 21.31 -12.19
CA VAL A 17 4.24 20.11 -12.74
C VAL A 17 3.53 18.88 -12.17
N TRP A 18 2.55 18.39 -12.92
CA TRP A 18 1.74 17.22 -12.56
C TRP A 18 1.29 16.42 -13.78
N ASP A 19 1.38 15.10 -13.70
CA ASP A 19 0.87 14.16 -14.71
C ASP A 19 -0.30 13.35 -14.13
N PHE A 20 -1.52 13.68 -14.58
CA PHE A 20 -2.75 13.09 -14.06
C PHE A 20 -2.97 11.63 -14.46
N GLU A 21 -2.39 11.20 -15.57
CA GLU A 21 -2.45 9.79 -15.99
C GLU A 21 -1.57 8.97 -15.05
N VAL A 22 -0.36 9.46 -14.76
CA VAL A 22 0.60 8.78 -13.87
C VAL A 22 0.12 8.74 -12.42
N SER A 23 -0.45 9.82 -11.89
CA SER A 23 -1.04 9.80 -10.53
C SER A 23 -2.24 8.87 -10.45
N GLY A 24 -3.12 8.89 -11.46
CA GLY A 24 -4.27 8.00 -11.58
C GLY A 24 -3.86 6.53 -11.62
N ASP A 25 -2.89 6.17 -12.46
CA ASP A 25 -2.38 4.81 -12.62
C ASP A 25 -1.74 4.28 -11.33
N LEU A 26 -0.93 5.09 -10.64
CA LEU A 26 -0.36 4.71 -9.36
C LEU A 26 -1.45 4.45 -8.31
N ALA A 27 -2.42 5.35 -8.16
CA ALA A 27 -3.52 5.18 -7.20
C ALA A 27 -4.35 3.93 -7.52
N ALA A 28 -4.67 3.70 -8.79
CA ALA A 28 -5.42 2.53 -9.24
C ALA A 28 -4.65 1.22 -8.98
N LYS A 29 -3.33 1.19 -9.23
CA LYS A 29 -2.52 -0.01 -8.98
C LYS A 29 -2.37 -0.31 -7.49
N LEU A 30 -2.26 0.71 -6.64
CA LEU A 30 -2.24 0.56 -5.18
C LEU A 30 -3.56 -0.03 -4.66
N ASP A 31 -4.70 0.47 -5.13
CA ASP A 31 -6.02 -0.07 -4.76
C ASP A 31 -6.19 -1.53 -5.24
N ALA A 32 -5.80 -1.83 -6.48
CA ALA A 32 -5.85 -3.19 -7.01
C ALA A 32 -4.98 -4.16 -6.17
N ALA A 33 -3.76 -3.74 -5.83
CA ALA A 33 -2.88 -4.51 -4.96
C ALA A 33 -3.50 -4.75 -3.57
N ALA A 34 -4.17 -3.75 -3.01
CA ALA A 34 -4.87 -3.89 -1.73
C ALA A 34 -6.03 -4.89 -1.84
N THR A 35 -6.79 -4.86 -2.94
CA THR A 35 -7.86 -5.82 -3.23
C THR A 35 -7.32 -7.24 -3.34
N ASP A 36 -6.25 -7.45 -4.10
CA ASP A 36 -5.65 -8.78 -4.30
C ASP A 36 -5.14 -9.37 -2.98
N VAL A 37 -4.36 -8.60 -2.22
CA VAL A 37 -3.84 -9.02 -0.90
C VAL A 37 -4.98 -9.36 0.06
N ARG A 38 -6.02 -8.52 0.14
CA ARG A 38 -7.17 -8.75 1.01
C ARG A 38 -8.01 -9.95 0.55
N GLY A 39 -8.10 -10.17 -0.76
CA GLY A 39 -8.84 -11.27 -1.38
C GLY A 39 -8.33 -12.64 -0.96
N GLN A 40 -7.03 -12.77 -0.69
CA GLN A 40 -6.42 -14.03 -0.25
C GLN A 40 -6.96 -14.55 1.09
N ILE A 41 -7.46 -13.68 1.97
CA ILE A 41 -7.90 -14.06 3.33
C ILE A 41 -9.03 -15.08 3.28
N GLY A 42 -10.01 -14.89 2.39
CA GLY A 42 -11.16 -15.79 2.26
C GLY A 42 -10.71 -17.18 1.80
N SER A 43 -9.94 -17.23 0.71
CA SER A 43 -9.42 -18.47 0.13
C SER A 43 -8.47 -19.20 1.09
N ARG A 44 -7.58 -18.48 1.79
CA ARG A 44 -6.69 -19.05 2.81
C ARG A 44 -7.47 -19.72 3.94
N ASN A 45 -8.54 -19.07 4.43
CA ASN A 45 -9.37 -19.66 5.48
C ASN A 45 -10.18 -20.87 4.99
N SER A 46 -10.65 -20.86 3.74
CA SER A 46 -11.27 -22.04 3.13
C SER A 46 -10.29 -23.21 3.09
N ARG A 47 -9.07 -22.98 2.60
CA ARG A 47 -7.99 -23.99 2.59
C ARG A 47 -7.65 -24.47 3.99
N LYS A 48 -7.54 -23.56 4.96
CA LYS A 48 -7.30 -23.90 6.37
C LYS A 48 -8.34 -24.91 6.87
N THR A 49 -9.63 -24.61 6.66
CA THR A 49 -10.71 -25.52 7.07
C THR A 49 -10.64 -26.87 6.36
N THR A 50 -10.41 -26.88 5.04
CA THR A 50 -10.33 -28.12 4.27
C THR A 50 -9.15 -28.99 4.71
N TYR A 51 -7.94 -28.43 4.72
CA TYR A 51 -6.71 -29.18 4.93
C TYR A 51 -6.36 -29.39 6.41
N GLY A 52 -6.95 -28.60 7.31
CA GLY A 52 -6.81 -28.77 8.76
C GLY A 52 -7.68 -29.88 9.36
N THR A 53 -8.56 -30.53 8.58
CA THR A 53 -9.55 -31.51 9.08
C THR A 53 -8.98 -32.59 10.00
N TYR A 54 -7.77 -33.07 9.72
CA TYR A 54 -7.11 -34.12 10.49
C TYR A 54 -5.88 -33.62 11.26
N PHE A 55 -5.69 -32.29 11.33
CA PHE A 55 -4.56 -31.69 12.02
C PHE A 55 -4.97 -31.33 13.45
N GLU A 56 -4.48 -32.10 14.43
CA GLU A 56 -4.89 -31.97 15.83
C GLU A 56 -3.67 -31.93 16.77
N GLY A 57 -3.76 -31.13 17.83
CA GLY A 57 -2.69 -30.97 18.83
C GLY A 57 -2.01 -29.59 18.77
N TYR A 58 -0.90 -29.46 19.49
CA TYR A 58 -0.22 -28.17 19.68
C TYR A 58 0.17 -27.49 18.37
N TYR A 59 0.75 -28.23 17.42
CA TYR A 59 1.16 -27.64 16.15
C TYR A 59 -0.01 -27.32 15.22
N ALA A 60 -1.19 -27.93 15.43
CA ALA A 60 -2.40 -27.51 14.74
C ALA A 60 -2.85 -26.13 15.23
N GLU A 61 -2.95 -25.93 16.55
CA GLU A 61 -3.28 -24.63 17.15
C GLU A 61 -2.30 -23.53 16.73
N LEU A 62 -1.00 -23.85 16.75
CA LEU A 62 0.06 -22.92 16.34
C LEU A 62 -0.01 -22.60 14.84
N TRP A 63 -0.33 -23.59 14.00
CA TRP A 63 -0.53 -23.38 12.56
C TRP A 63 -1.73 -22.48 12.29
N GLU A 64 -2.85 -22.69 12.97
CA GLU A 64 -4.01 -21.81 12.86
C GLU A 64 -3.70 -20.38 13.31
N TRP A 65 -2.92 -20.23 14.38
CA TRP A 65 -2.47 -18.92 14.86
C TRP A 65 -1.56 -18.21 13.85
N ASN A 66 -0.62 -18.94 13.22
CA ASN A 66 0.23 -18.40 12.17
C ASN A 66 -0.61 -17.94 10.96
N ILE A 67 -1.63 -18.71 10.57
CA ILE A 67 -2.57 -18.33 9.49
C ILE A 67 -3.35 -17.08 9.85
N GLU A 68 -3.86 -16.96 11.09
CA GLU A 68 -4.57 -15.75 11.49
C GLU A 68 -3.63 -14.53 11.56
N THR A 69 -2.37 -14.74 11.95
CA THR A 69 -1.34 -13.69 11.87
C THR A 69 -1.12 -13.24 10.42
N ALA A 70 -1.01 -14.18 9.48
CA ALA A 70 -0.91 -13.86 8.05
C ALA A 70 -2.17 -13.13 7.51
N ASN A 71 -3.37 -13.47 8.01
CA ASN A 71 -4.61 -12.76 7.68
C ASN A 71 -4.62 -11.34 8.23
N GLN A 72 -4.13 -11.12 9.45
CA GLN A 72 -3.99 -9.78 10.03
C GLN A 72 -2.99 -8.95 9.22
N ASP A 73 -1.86 -9.52 8.84
CA ASP A 73 -0.86 -8.86 8.00
C ASP A 73 -1.45 -8.44 6.66
N ALA A 74 -2.21 -9.31 6.00
CA ALA A 74 -2.90 -9.00 4.76
C ALA A 74 -3.86 -7.80 4.92
N ARG A 75 -4.64 -7.74 6.02
CA ARG A 75 -5.56 -6.62 6.30
C ARG A 75 -4.79 -5.31 6.53
N LEU A 76 -3.70 -5.36 7.29
CA LEU A 76 -2.88 -4.20 7.61
C LEU A 76 -2.18 -3.65 6.37
N LEU A 77 -1.59 -4.54 5.56
CA LEU A 77 -0.95 -4.19 4.29
C LEU A 77 -1.96 -3.60 3.31
N ALA A 78 -3.11 -4.26 3.08
CA ALA A 78 -4.14 -3.75 2.19
C ALA A 78 -4.66 -2.37 2.62
N ARG A 79 -4.89 -2.16 3.92
CA ARG A 79 -5.27 -0.83 4.44
C ARG A 79 -4.18 0.19 4.14
N ARG A 80 -2.90 -0.14 4.38
CA ARG A 80 -1.82 0.79 4.15
C ARG A 80 -1.66 1.14 2.67
N LEU A 81 -1.82 0.18 1.76
CA LEU A 81 -1.83 0.43 0.31
C LEU A 81 -2.95 1.39 -0.09
N ASN A 82 -4.17 1.21 0.43
CA ASN A 82 -5.28 2.14 0.22
C ASN A 82 -4.99 3.54 0.80
N ASP A 83 -4.33 3.62 1.97
CA ASP A 83 -3.95 4.92 2.55
C ASP A 83 -2.96 5.67 1.64
N VAL A 84 -2.02 4.95 0.99
CA VAL A 84 -1.11 5.54 0.01
C VAL A 84 -1.87 5.97 -1.24
N ALA A 85 -2.80 5.14 -1.75
CA ALA A 85 -3.62 5.48 -2.90
C ALA A 85 -4.44 6.75 -2.66
N GLN A 86 -5.05 6.87 -1.47
CA GLN A 86 -5.73 8.10 -1.06
C GLN A 86 -4.75 9.28 -0.94
N GLY A 87 -3.55 9.06 -0.42
CA GLY A 87 -2.50 10.07 -0.39
C GLY A 87 -2.15 10.63 -1.76
N VAL A 88 -2.06 9.77 -2.78
CA VAL A 88 -1.83 10.17 -4.17
C VAL A 88 -2.98 11.03 -4.69
N ARG A 89 -4.23 10.66 -4.40
CA ARG A 89 -5.42 11.45 -4.78
C ARG A 89 -5.46 12.80 -4.09
N ASP A 90 -5.14 12.86 -2.80
CA ASP A 90 -5.07 14.12 -2.05
C ASP A 90 -4.02 15.07 -2.66
N LEU A 91 -2.85 14.55 -3.06
CA LEU A 91 -1.82 15.34 -3.73
C LEU A 91 -2.28 15.82 -5.11
N GLU A 92 -3.00 14.98 -5.85
CA GLU A 92 -3.60 15.36 -7.14
C GLU A 92 -4.64 16.49 -6.97
N GLU A 93 -5.51 16.41 -5.97
CA GLU A 93 -6.48 17.46 -5.66
C GLU A 93 -5.79 18.79 -5.33
N ASP A 94 -4.69 18.75 -4.58
CA ASP A 94 -3.86 19.94 -4.28
C ASP A 94 -3.24 20.53 -5.56
N ALA A 95 -2.69 19.69 -6.43
CA ALA A 95 -2.15 20.12 -7.72
C ALA A 95 -3.22 20.75 -8.62
N ARG A 96 -4.45 20.21 -8.64
CA ARG A 96 -5.58 20.79 -9.37
C ARG A 96 -6.00 22.14 -8.80
N ALA A 97 -6.04 22.25 -7.47
CA ALA A 97 -6.39 23.50 -6.80
C ALA A 97 -5.38 24.61 -7.12
N GLU A 98 -4.09 24.29 -7.14
CA GLU A 98 -3.06 25.26 -7.52
C GLU A 98 -3.15 25.65 -9.00
N GLN A 99 -3.34 24.69 -9.90
CA GLN A 99 -3.47 25.01 -11.33
C GLN A 99 -4.68 25.94 -11.57
N ALA A 100 -5.81 25.69 -10.88
CA ALA A 100 -6.97 26.56 -10.95
C ALA A 100 -6.68 27.98 -10.43
N ARG A 101 -5.86 28.12 -9.38
CA ARG A 101 -5.42 29.43 -8.86
C ARG A 101 -4.54 30.16 -9.88
N ILE A 102 -3.59 29.46 -10.49
CA ILE A 102 -2.71 30.00 -11.54
C ILE A 102 -3.53 30.48 -12.74
N ASP A 103 -4.48 29.68 -13.21
CA ASP A 103 -5.35 30.02 -14.34
C ASP A 103 -6.23 31.24 -14.03
N ALA A 104 -6.79 31.31 -12.81
CA ALA A 104 -7.57 32.46 -12.36
C ALA A 104 -6.73 33.74 -12.27
N ALA A 105 -5.48 33.65 -11.79
CA ALA A 105 -4.55 34.77 -11.73
C ALA A 105 -4.17 35.29 -13.12
N ARG A 106 -3.90 34.38 -14.07
CA ARG A 106 -3.64 34.74 -15.47
C ARG A 106 -4.85 35.40 -16.12
N GLU A 107 -6.05 34.87 -15.91
CA GLU A 107 -7.28 35.46 -16.46
C GLU A 107 -7.56 36.85 -15.88
N TRP A 108 -7.41 37.03 -14.56
CA TRP A 108 -7.53 38.34 -13.93
C TRP A 108 -6.55 39.35 -14.54
N LYS A 109 -5.28 38.95 -14.74
CA LYS A 109 -4.27 39.82 -15.36
C LYS A 109 -4.65 40.17 -16.80
N ARG A 110 -5.08 39.20 -17.62
CA ARG A 110 -5.56 39.46 -18.99
C ARG A 110 -6.69 40.49 -19.03
N GLN A 111 -7.67 40.36 -18.14
CA GLN A 111 -8.80 41.29 -18.08
C GLN A 111 -8.38 42.70 -17.63
N ARG A 112 -7.42 42.80 -16.70
CA ARG A 112 -6.85 44.07 -16.25
C ARG A 112 -6.06 44.75 -17.37
N ASP A 113 -5.19 44.01 -18.05
CA ASP A 113 -4.35 44.53 -19.13
C ASP A 113 -5.22 44.98 -20.34
N ALA A 114 -6.29 44.23 -20.65
CA ALA A 114 -7.26 44.62 -21.68
C ALA A 114 -8.03 45.91 -21.30
N ARG A 115 -8.46 46.05 -20.04
CA ARG A 115 -9.10 47.28 -19.54
C ARG A 115 -8.15 48.47 -19.58
N SER A 116 -6.92 48.31 -19.08
CA SER A 116 -5.90 49.37 -19.14
C SER A 116 -5.58 49.79 -20.57
N THR A 117 -5.56 48.86 -21.51
CA THR A 117 -5.36 49.17 -22.94
C THR A 117 -6.55 49.93 -23.52
N ALA A 118 -7.77 49.51 -23.22
CA ALA A 118 -8.98 50.21 -23.63
C ALA A 118 -9.00 51.64 -23.05
N GLU A 119 -8.77 51.81 -21.75
CA GLU A 119 -8.69 53.12 -21.10
C GLU A 119 -7.64 54.02 -21.75
N LYS A 120 -6.43 53.53 -22.04
CA LYS A 120 -5.41 54.32 -22.77
C LYS A 120 -5.87 54.74 -24.17
N VAL A 121 -6.57 53.86 -24.90
CA VAL A 121 -7.13 54.19 -26.22
C VAL A 121 -8.21 55.27 -26.10
N TRP A 122 -9.07 55.20 -25.09
CA TRP A 122 -10.12 56.18 -24.83
C TRP A 122 -9.60 57.49 -24.21
N GLU A 123 -8.54 57.47 -23.40
CA GLU A 123 -7.87 58.67 -22.87
C GLU A 123 -7.20 59.49 -23.99
N THR A 124 -6.93 58.87 -25.15
CA THR A 124 -6.48 59.57 -26.37
C THR A 124 -7.64 60.28 -27.11
N VAL A 125 -8.90 59.99 -26.77
CA VAL A 125 -10.12 60.60 -27.31
C VAL A 125 -10.95 61.16 -26.14
N ASP A 126 -10.63 62.39 -25.73
CA ASP A 126 -11.16 63.20 -24.61
C ASP A 126 -12.57 62.82 -24.07
N VAL A 127 -12.63 61.89 -23.11
CA VAL A 127 -13.79 61.72 -22.20
C VAL A 127 -13.32 61.32 -20.80
N LEU A 128 -12.97 62.31 -20.00
CA LEU A 128 -12.64 62.18 -18.58
C LEU A 128 -13.88 61.72 -17.77
N HIS A 129 -13.69 60.80 -16.81
CA HIS A 129 -14.52 60.51 -15.60
C HIS A 129 -15.33 59.19 -15.47
N LEU A 130 -14.80 58.01 -15.80
CA LEU A 130 -15.44 56.74 -15.36
C LEU A 130 -14.42 55.62 -15.06
N ALA A 131 -13.75 55.63 -13.90
CA ALA A 131 -13.04 54.43 -13.45
C ALA A 131 -13.25 54.21 -11.95
N HIS A 132 -14.14 53.26 -11.64
CA HIS A 132 -14.31 52.68 -10.31
C HIS A 132 -13.17 51.68 -10.07
N GLY A 133 -12.66 51.63 -8.83
CA GLY A 133 -11.47 50.88 -8.45
C GLY A 133 -11.48 49.41 -8.88
N ASP A 134 -10.32 48.96 -9.36
CA ASP A 134 -10.10 47.58 -9.79
C ASP A 134 -10.50 46.57 -8.71
N ALA A 135 -11.16 45.49 -9.13
CA ALA A 135 -11.39 44.33 -8.28
C ALA A 135 -10.03 43.78 -7.81
N ASN A 136 -9.91 43.52 -6.50
CA ASN A 136 -8.71 42.94 -5.90
C ASN A 136 -8.29 41.66 -6.66
N PRO A 137 -6.98 41.41 -6.81
CA PRO A 137 -6.50 40.19 -7.43
C PRO A 137 -7.05 38.94 -6.70
N PRO A 138 -7.31 37.84 -7.42
CA PRO A 138 -7.54 36.54 -6.78
C PRO A 138 -6.34 36.19 -5.89
N LYS A 139 -6.54 35.30 -4.90
CA LYS A 139 -5.52 34.93 -3.90
C LYS A 139 -4.14 34.76 -4.55
N ALA A 140 -3.21 35.66 -4.21
CA ALA A 140 -1.88 35.69 -4.81
C ALA A 140 -0.97 34.58 -4.26
N GLU A 141 -1.22 34.14 -3.01
CA GLU A 141 -0.38 33.14 -2.36
C GLU A 141 -0.65 31.72 -2.93
N PRO A 142 0.40 30.97 -3.28
CA PRO A 142 0.31 29.58 -3.69
C PRO A 142 -0.34 28.69 -2.62
N THR A 143 -1.01 27.63 -3.07
CA THR A 143 -1.48 26.57 -2.18
C THR A 143 -0.28 25.88 -1.53
N PRO A 144 -0.30 25.60 -0.21
CA PRO A 144 0.82 24.92 0.44
C PRO A 144 1.01 23.50 -0.10
N GLN A 145 2.19 23.21 -0.66
CA GLN A 145 2.51 21.88 -1.15
C GLN A 145 2.43 20.83 -0.04
N MET A 146 1.67 19.78 -0.29
CA MET A 146 1.52 18.68 0.65
C MET A 146 2.70 17.68 0.58
N ASN A 147 3.13 17.20 1.75
CA ASN A 147 4.04 16.07 1.88
C ASN A 147 3.32 14.91 2.58
N LYS A 148 3.28 13.75 1.93
CA LYS A 148 2.63 12.54 2.42
C LYS A 148 3.67 11.44 2.59
N THR A 149 3.92 11.03 3.83
CA THR A 149 4.85 9.94 4.15
C THR A 149 4.13 8.82 4.87
N TYR A 150 4.41 7.59 4.44
CA TYR A 150 3.79 6.37 4.90
C TYR A 150 4.87 5.37 5.29
N GLU A 151 4.83 4.98 6.56
CA GLU A 151 5.61 3.86 7.07
C GLU A 151 4.96 2.52 6.73
N ALA A 152 5.76 1.46 6.82
CA ALA A 152 5.25 0.10 6.78
C ALA A 152 4.05 -0.07 7.72
N PRO A 153 3.07 -0.95 7.37
CA PRO A 153 1.96 -1.22 8.28
C PRO A 153 2.50 -1.65 9.65
N GLY A 154 2.09 -0.92 10.70
CA GLY A 154 2.46 -1.26 12.06
C GLY A 154 1.87 -2.62 12.43
N LYS A 155 2.67 -3.48 13.05
CA LYS A 155 2.29 -4.86 13.38
C LYS A 155 1.33 -4.98 14.60
N GLY A 156 0.79 -3.85 15.05
CA GLY A 156 0.13 -3.70 16.35
C GLY A 156 -1.10 -4.60 16.55
N GLY A 157 -1.31 -5.04 17.79
CA GLY A 157 -2.51 -5.77 18.21
C GLY A 157 -2.53 -7.27 17.93
N ARG A 158 -1.43 -7.85 17.43
CA ARG A 158 -1.28 -9.31 17.33
C ARG A 158 -1.40 -9.93 18.72
N LYS A 159 -2.26 -10.95 18.85
CA LYS A 159 -2.40 -11.68 20.11
C LYS A 159 -1.25 -12.66 20.25
N PRO A 160 -0.60 -12.76 21.42
CA PRO A 160 0.38 -13.80 21.65
C PRO A 160 -0.28 -15.17 21.50
N PHE A 161 0.50 -16.15 21.06
CA PHE A 161 0.04 -17.54 21.06
C PHE A 161 -0.01 -18.09 22.50
N GLU A 162 -1.15 -18.64 22.92
CA GLU A 162 -1.41 -19.14 24.28
C GLU A 162 -1.37 -20.68 24.40
N GLY A 163 -0.98 -21.40 23.34
CA GLY A 163 -0.95 -22.86 23.36
C GLY A 163 0.07 -23.43 24.34
N THR A 164 -0.30 -24.54 24.99
CA THR A 164 0.54 -25.22 25.99
C THR A 164 1.01 -26.57 25.45
N ARG A 165 2.33 -26.82 25.48
CA ARG A 165 2.91 -28.14 25.19
C ARG A 165 3.49 -28.77 26.45
N THR A 166 3.30 -30.07 26.61
CA THR A 166 3.92 -30.88 27.67
C THR A 166 4.96 -31.83 27.07
N GLY A 167 5.84 -32.40 27.89
CA GLY A 167 6.88 -33.32 27.40
C GLY A 167 6.36 -34.60 26.73
N THR A 168 5.07 -34.91 26.90
CA THR A 168 4.39 -36.08 26.31
C THR A 168 3.33 -35.69 25.27
N SER A 169 3.21 -34.41 24.93
CA SER A 169 2.23 -33.95 23.95
C SER A 169 2.59 -34.44 22.55
N THR A 170 1.55 -34.79 21.79
CA THR A 170 1.65 -35.22 20.40
C THR A 170 0.72 -34.40 19.54
N THR A 171 1.13 -34.16 18.31
CA THR A 171 0.28 -33.62 17.25
C THR A 171 0.05 -34.73 16.23
N SER A 172 -1.13 -34.78 15.61
CA SER A 172 -1.46 -35.67 14.49
C SER A 172 -1.84 -34.90 13.24
N ALA A 173 -1.50 -35.40 12.06
CA ALA A 173 -1.94 -34.83 10.79
C ALA A 173 -2.02 -35.88 9.67
N LEU A 174 -2.78 -35.57 8.63
CA LEU A 174 -2.63 -36.17 7.30
C LEU A 174 -1.58 -35.36 6.51
N PRO A 175 -0.36 -35.88 6.24
CA PRO A 175 0.69 -35.10 5.59
C PRO A 175 0.30 -34.55 4.22
N ASP A 176 -0.41 -35.35 3.40
CA ASP A 176 -0.84 -34.94 2.06
C ASP A 176 -1.74 -33.70 2.07
N ALA A 177 -2.54 -33.52 3.13
CA ALA A 177 -3.38 -32.33 3.30
C ALA A 177 -2.53 -31.09 3.56
N LEU A 178 -1.50 -31.20 4.40
CA LEU A 178 -0.56 -30.10 4.65
C LEU A 178 0.24 -29.74 3.40
N ARG A 179 0.66 -30.73 2.59
CA ARG A 179 1.32 -30.49 1.29
C ARG A 179 0.41 -29.80 0.28
N SER A 180 -0.86 -30.20 0.23
CA SER A 180 -1.86 -29.57 -0.64
C SER A 180 -2.12 -28.12 -0.24
N PHE A 181 -2.22 -27.86 1.07
CA PHE A 181 -2.32 -26.51 1.62
C PHE A 181 -1.13 -25.62 1.19
N THR A 182 0.11 -26.09 1.37
CA THR A 182 1.30 -25.29 1.03
C THR A 182 1.41 -25.06 -0.47
N SER A 183 1.05 -26.04 -1.31
CA SER A 183 1.00 -25.87 -2.76
C SER A 183 0.05 -24.75 -3.18
N GLU A 184 -1.16 -24.70 -2.63
CA GLU A 184 -2.13 -23.65 -2.98
C GLU A 184 -1.78 -22.28 -2.38
N GLU A 185 -1.20 -22.23 -1.17
CA GLU A 185 -0.72 -20.96 -0.59
C GLU A 185 0.47 -20.37 -1.36
N ARG A 186 1.37 -21.21 -1.89
CA ARG A 186 2.45 -20.76 -2.77
C ARG A 186 1.89 -20.19 -4.07
N ALA A 187 0.95 -20.88 -4.71
CA ALA A 187 0.28 -20.38 -5.92
C ALA A 187 -0.40 -19.02 -5.68
N ALA A 188 -1.13 -18.87 -4.56
CA ALA A 188 -1.74 -17.58 -4.20
C ALA A 188 -0.70 -16.49 -3.92
N THR A 189 0.43 -16.83 -3.31
CA THR A 189 1.53 -15.87 -3.07
C THR A 189 2.21 -15.45 -4.38
N ASP A 190 2.32 -16.36 -5.34
CA ASP A 190 2.89 -16.07 -6.66
C ASP A 190 2.06 -15.06 -7.47
N GLU A 191 0.73 -15.03 -7.31
CA GLU A 191 -0.15 -14.05 -7.96
C GLU A 191 0.23 -12.60 -7.65
N ILE A 192 0.72 -12.33 -6.42
CA ILE A 192 1.08 -10.99 -5.95
C ILE A 192 2.58 -10.71 -5.97
N ARG A 193 3.42 -11.69 -6.35
CA ARG A 193 4.87 -11.65 -6.14
C ARG A 193 5.57 -10.51 -6.89
N GLN A 194 5.07 -10.14 -8.08
CA GLN A 194 5.66 -9.07 -8.90
C GLN A 194 5.09 -7.68 -8.61
N THR A 195 4.05 -7.60 -7.78
CA THR A 195 3.36 -6.35 -7.47
C THR A 195 4.25 -5.31 -6.80
N PRO A 196 5.11 -5.63 -5.81
CA PRO A 196 6.00 -4.64 -5.20
C PRO A 196 6.97 -3.99 -6.20
N ALA A 197 7.57 -4.78 -7.09
CA ALA A 197 8.49 -4.27 -8.10
C ALA A 197 7.77 -3.35 -9.10
N THR A 198 6.56 -3.72 -9.52
CA THR A 198 5.72 -2.89 -10.40
C THR A 198 5.37 -1.55 -9.73
N LEU A 199 4.97 -1.59 -8.45
CA LEU A 199 4.64 -0.38 -7.69
C LEU A 199 5.85 0.54 -7.51
N ARG A 200 7.07 0.00 -7.33
CA ARG A 200 8.29 0.84 -7.26
C ARG A 200 8.49 1.65 -8.54
N GLY A 201 8.35 1.02 -9.71
CA GLY A 201 8.45 1.73 -10.99
C GLY A 201 7.41 2.85 -11.11
N LEU A 202 6.15 2.58 -10.75
CA LEU A 202 5.10 3.60 -10.76
C LEU A 202 5.36 4.74 -9.76
N VAL A 203 5.92 4.44 -8.59
CA VAL A 203 6.30 5.46 -7.60
C VAL A 203 7.46 6.31 -8.11
N GLU A 204 8.43 5.73 -8.82
CA GLU A 204 9.52 6.47 -9.46
C GLU A 204 8.99 7.39 -10.56
N ASP A 205 8.12 6.89 -11.44
CA ASP A 205 7.47 7.69 -12.49
C ASP A 205 6.65 8.83 -11.91
N PHE A 206 5.86 8.55 -10.87
CA PHE A 206 5.10 9.56 -10.14
C PHE A 206 6.02 10.64 -9.57
N ARG A 207 7.10 10.27 -8.87
CA ARG A 207 8.05 11.25 -8.29
C ARG A 207 8.74 12.09 -9.36
N ALA A 208 8.98 11.53 -10.55
CA ALA A 208 9.61 12.25 -11.65
C ALA A 208 8.67 13.28 -12.29
N LYS A 209 7.39 12.93 -12.45
CA LYS A 209 6.40 13.70 -13.25
C LYS A 209 5.42 14.53 -12.43
N CYS A 210 5.23 14.20 -11.15
CA CYS A 210 4.30 14.85 -10.23
C CYS A 210 5.10 15.54 -9.11
N GLN A 211 5.55 16.77 -9.39
CA GLN A 211 6.49 17.51 -8.53
C GLN A 211 5.79 18.54 -7.62
N TRP A 212 4.48 18.74 -7.79
CA TRP A 212 3.66 19.54 -6.89
C TRP A 212 3.23 18.73 -5.66
N GLY A 213 4.17 18.51 -4.74
CA GLY A 213 3.99 17.70 -3.54
C GLY A 213 5.03 16.58 -3.45
N GLN A 214 5.00 15.83 -2.35
CA GLN A 214 5.95 14.75 -2.09
C GLN A 214 5.24 13.50 -1.58
N LEU A 215 5.66 12.33 -2.10
CA LEU A 215 5.20 11.02 -1.66
C LEU A 215 6.36 10.15 -1.18
N GLY A 216 6.34 9.80 0.10
CA GLY A 216 7.21 8.80 0.72
C GLY A 216 6.43 7.53 1.05
N CYS A 217 6.68 6.42 0.36
CA CYS A 217 5.99 5.15 0.63
C CYS A 217 6.88 3.91 0.50
N ASP A 218 8.20 4.08 0.39
CA ASP A 218 9.14 2.97 0.14
C ASP A 218 9.07 1.89 1.23
N GLN A 219 8.85 2.30 2.49
CA GLN A 219 8.70 1.37 3.62
C GLN A 219 7.42 0.53 3.52
N VAL A 220 6.36 1.01 2.86
CA VAL A 220 5.17 0.21 2.57
C VAL A 220 5.51 -0.91 1.59
N LEU A 221 6.31 -0.62 0.57
CA LEU A 221 6.72 -1.61 -0.44
C LEU A 221 7.71 -2.63 0.13
N VAL A 222 8.61 -2.22 1.04
CA VAL A 222 9.42 -3.14 1.87
C VAL A 222 8.53 -4.02 2.74
N GLY A 223 7.48 -3.45 3.35
CA GLY A 223 6.47 -4.19 4.11
C GLY A 223 5.75 -5.24 3.27
N PHE A 224 5.50 -4.96 1.99
CA PHE A 224 4.92 -5.91 1.04
C PHE A 224 5.88 -7.08 0.74
N ASP A 225 7.16 -6.81 0.46
CA ASP A 225 8.15 -7.89 0.28
C ASP A 225 8.27 -8.78 1.53
N ASN A 226 8.24 -8.16 2.72
CA ASN A 226 8.26 -8.88 3.99
C ASN A 226 7.02 -9.75 4.19
N TYR A 227 5.85 -9.28 3.73
CA TYR A 227 4.61 -10.07 3.74
C TYR A 227 4.74 -11.33 2.86
N ILE A 228 5.25 -11.18 1.63
CA ILE A 228 5.49 -12.29 0.70
C ILE A 228 6.48 -13.28 1.31
N THR A 229 7.61 -12.79 1.79
CA THR A 229 8.65 -13.60 2.44
C THR A 229 8.11 -14.37 3.64
N SER A 230 7.26 -13.73 4.43
CA SER A 230 6.65 -14.38 5.59
C SER A 230 5.67 -15.48 5.17
N ASN A 231 4.90 -15.30 4.09
CA ASN A 231 4.02 -16.36 3.55
C ASN A 231 4.83 -17.55 3.02
N ASP A 232 5.95 -17.29 2.32
CA ASP A 232 6.86 -18.36 1.86
C ASP A 232 7.44 -19.13 3.05
N ASN A 233 7.83 -18.43 4.12
CA ASN A 233 8.31 -19.05 5.36
C ASN A 233 7.23 -19.86 6.09
N ASP A 234 5.97 -19.41 6.07
CA ASP A 234 4.85 -20.18 6.62
C ASP A 234 4.66 -21.50 5.88
N CYS A 235 4.75 -21.48 4.54
CA CYS A 235 4.68 -22.69 3.75
C CYS A 235 5.85 -23.64 4.07
N THR A 236 7.08 -23.11 4.15
CA THR A 236 8.26 -23.90 4.53
C THR A 236 8.13 -24.52 5.91
N ARG A 237 7.55 -23.80 6.88
CA ARG A 237 7.25 -24.34 8.21
C ARG A 237 6.27 -25.51 8.13
N THR A 238 5.14 -25.33 7.44
CA THR A 238 4.15 -26.39 7.28
C THR A 238 4.74 -27.59 6.52
N ASP A 239 5.63 -27.37 5.56
CA ASP A 239 6.34 -28.42 4.82
C ASP A 239 7.27 -29.25 5.72
N VAL A 240 7.98 -28.62 6.66
CA VAL A 240 8.80 -29.34 7.65
C VAL A 240 7.94 -30.13 8.62
N VAL A 241 6.81 -29.54 9.07
CA VAL A 241 5.84 -30.24 9.93
C VAL A 241 5.26 -31.45 9.21
N ALA A 242 4.86 -31.32 7.94
CA ALA A 242 4.36 -32.42 7.12
C ALA A 242 5.37 -33.57 6.99
N ALA A 243 6.66 -33.24 6.79
CA ALA A 243 7.73 -34.25 6.69
C ALA A 243 7.87 -35.13 7.93
N ASN A 244 7.53 -34.63 9.13
CA ASN A 244 7.55 -35.43 10.35
C ASN A 244 6.47 -36.52 10.31
N PHE A 245 5.28 -36.19 9.82
CA PHE A 245 4.17 -37.16 9.68
C PHE A 245 4.45 -38.17 8.57
N GLU A 246 5.03 -37.72 7.44
CA GLU A 246 5.47 -38.61 6.36
C GLU A 246 6.50 -39.63 6.85
N ALA A 247 7.47 -39.20 7.66
CA ALA A 247 8.47 -40.08 8.25
C ALA A 247 7.87 -41.09 9.24
N ALA A 248 6.78 -40.71 9.93
CA ALA A 248 6.14 -41.56 10.94
C ALA A 248 5.22 -42.64 10.36
N GLY A 249 4.46 -42.33 9.29
CA GLY A 249 3.49 -43.28 8.74
C GLY A 249 3.34 -43.30 7.21
N GLY A 250 4.07 -42.45 6.49
CA GLY A 250 3.99 -42.34 5.03
C GLY A 250 2.84 -41.46 4.52
N SER A 251 2.77 -41.33 3.18
CA SER A 251 1.70 -40.59 2.49
C SER A 251 0.35 -41.31 2.65
N GLY A 252 -0.74 -40.55 2.69
CA GLY A 252 -2.10 -41.06 2.87
C GLY A 252 -2.45 -41.54 4.29
N VAL A 253 -1.52 -41.51 5.24
CA VAL A 253 -1.71 -42.04 6.59
C VAL A 253 -1.72 -40.92 7.62
N ILE A 254 -2.82 -40.85 8.39
CA ILE A 254 -2.87 -39.98 9.58
C ILE A 254 -1.90 -40.54 10.62
N SER A 255 -0.91 -39.74 10.99
CA SER A 255 0.16 -40.14 11.91
C SER A 255 0.24 -39.17 13.08
N ALA A 256 0.58 -39.68 14.26
CA ALA A 256 0.84 -38.87 15.45
C ALA A 256 2.35 -38.83 15.74
N VAL A 257 2.88 -37.64 15.98
CA VAL A 257 4.30 -37.38 16.25
C VAL A 257 4.41 -36.56 17.54
N SER A 258 5.44 -36.80 18.34
CA SER A 258 5.67 -36.00 19.54
C SER A 258 6.00 -34.55 19.16
N ASP A 259 5.47 -33.60 19.93
CA ASP A 259 5.72 -32.18 19.68
C ASP A 259 7.23 -31.86 19.79
N ALA A 260 7.96 -32.59 20.64
CA ALA A 260 9.40 -32.46 20.75
C ALA A 260 10.15 -32.85 19.46
N ALA A 261 9.68 -33.87 18.73
CA ALA A 261 10.30 -34.27 17.46
C ALA A 261 10.02 -33.25 16.35
N ILE A 262 8.79 -32.69 16.29
CA ILE A 262 8.46 -31.62 15.34
C ILE A 262 9.31 -30.37 15.64
N ALA A 263 9.47 -30.00 16.92
CA ALA A 263 10.32 -28.88 17.33
C ALA A 263 11.78 -29.07 16.91
N ALA A 264 12.35 -30.26 17.17
CA ALA A 264 13.72 -30.58 16.78
C ALA A 264 13.90 -30.54 15.25
N SER A 265 12.91 -30.99 14.48
CA SER A 265 12.93 -30.89 13.02
C SER A 265 12.87 -29.45 12.51
N LEU A 266 12.05 -28.59 13.12
CA LEU A 266 12.00 -27.17 12.79
C LEU A 266 13.33 -26.46 13.09
N GLU A 267 13.90 -26.72 14.26
CA GLU A 267 15.22 -26.21 14.66
C GLU A 267 16.32 -26.67 13.69
N ALA A 268 16.35 -27.96 13.34
CA ALA A 268 17.33 -28.52 12.40
C ALA A 268 17.24 -27.91 10.99
N ASN A 269 16.06 -27.43 10.59
CA ASN A 269 15.85 -26.72 9.32
C ASN A 269 16.00 -25.19 9.46
N GLY A 270 16.33 -24.67 10.64
CA GLY A 270 16.45 -23.23 10.89
C GLY A 270 15.12 -22.47 10.78
N VAL A 271 13.99 -23.15 10.96
CA VAL A 271 12.66 -22.57 10.80
C VAL A 271 12.06 -22.26 12.18
N SER A 272 11.74 -20.99 12.42
CA SER A 272 10.99 -20.59 13.62
C SER A 272 9.59 -21.21 13.63
N GLU A 273 9.13 -21.70 14.79
CA GLU A 273 7.77 -22.19 15.02
C GLU A 273 6.69 -21.12 14.78
N LYS A 274 7.01 -19.87 15.11
CA LYS A 274 6.10 -18.73 14.99
C LYS A 274 6.48 -17.87 13.80
N ARG A 275 5.47 -17.36 13.10
CA ARG A 275 5.64 -16.25 12.16
C ARG A 275 6.26 -15.07 12.91
N PRO A 276 7.30 -14.41 12.37
CA PRO A 276 7.98 -13.32 13.08
C PRO A 276 7.02 -12.20 13.47
N GLU A 277 7.09 -11.81 14.75
CA GLU A 277 6.33 -10.70 15.30
C GLU A 277 6.70 -9.36 14.70
#